data_AF-A0A8B9HJN3-F1
#
_entry.id   AF-A0A8B9HJN3-F1
#
_cell.length_a   1.000
_cell.length_b   1.000
_cell.length_c   1.000
_cell.angle_alpha   90.00
_cell.angle_beta   90.00
_cell.angle_gamma   90.00
#
_symmetry.space_group_name_H-M   'P 1'
#
loop_
_entity.id
_entity.type
_entity.pdbx_description
1 polymer ?
#
loop_
_entity_poly.entity_id
_entity_poly.type
_entity_poly.pdbx_seq_one_letter_code
_entity_poly.pdbx_strand_id
1 'polypeptide(L)'
;MVHTENNSLIFRLRGVLEFSCQLDSSNETQGQSAISKSFQTLRTRVSSESLVFSVCSSPVLLWPNKSFHSTVENLTEGAPYRDIQQYIEVEDGGSKKSSKKKDKKDTGPSVVNLKLLLEVTESGDSASLSLCTVTKPQHSLKMPVCVDCVFSASGQDTLGSVCSGLVGSLCNQLSDMEEVVLKYRKSTSLLVPQPFHFQLPESAGLVTVIYPAGVPDSQLLAVREELHEKYGLPSDRPCFRRANAFHFPDETYKDGYLRNPHTHLNTPNVEDAKLYVVKGVYSYHHYMQDRVDDNGWGCAYRSLQTICSWFQQQGYTDRAVPTHTEIQLALVDVGDKEPPFVGSRQWIGSIEVQAVLNQLLGVTSKILFVSRGSELASKGRELANHFDTMGTPIMIGGGVLAHTILGVAWSEISGQIRFLILDPHYTGGEDLQTITEKGWCGWKGPEFWDQNAYYNLCLPQIPKTI
;
A
#
# COMPACT_ATOMS: atom_id res chain seq x y z
N MET A 1 -8.27 -2.25 9.97
CA MET A 1 -7.21 -1.84 10.92
C MET A 1 -7.83 -0.82 11.85
N VAL A 2 -7.92 -1.16 13.14
CA VAL A 2 -8.27 -0.19 14.18
C VAL A 2 -6.96 0.55 14.47
N HIS A 3 -6.95 1.86 14.24
CA HIS A 3 -5.79 2.71 14.48
C HIS A 3 -5.36 2.63 15.95
N THR A 4 -4.22 2.01 16.22
CA THR A 4 -3.54 2.10 17.52
C THR A 4 -2.49 3.21 17.47
N GLU A 5 -2.64 4.12 18.43
CA GLU A 5 -1.74 5.21 18.85
C GLU A 5 -1.52 6.40 17.90
N ASN A 6 -2.37 7.42 18.14
CA ASN A 6 -2.20 8.82 17.75
C ASN A 6 -0.80 9.35 18.14
N ASN A 7 -0.11 10.00 17.18
CA ASN A 7 1.16 10.76 17.26
C ASN A 7 2.45 10.11 16.74
N SER A 8 2.52 8.90 16.19
CA SER A 8 3.80 8.39 15.67
C SER A 8 4.33 9.21 14.47
N LEU A 9 5.65 9.51 14.47
CA LEU A 9 6.36 10.18 13.38
C LEU A 9 7.30 9.16 12.72
N ILE A 10 7.16 8.95 11.42
CA ILE A 10 7.99 8.01 10.68
C ILE A 10 9.12 8.77 10.00
N PHE A 11 10.35 8.49 10.36
CA PHE A 11 11.52 8.95 9.62
C PHE A 11 11.85 7.95 8.52
N ARG A 12 11.91 8.42 7.27
CA ARG A 12 12.17 7.57 6.11
C ARG A 12 13.41 8.06 5.36
N LEU A 13 14.48 7.29 5.43
CA LEU A 13 15.76 7.60 4.79
C LEU A 13 15.89 6.83 3.47
N ARG A 14 16.03 7.57 2.37
CA ARG A 14 16.22 7.01 1.03
C ARG A 14 17.54 7.42 0.40
N GLY A 15 18.13 6.54 -0.38
CA GLY A 15 19.32 6.86 -1.15
C GLY A 15 19.77 5.74 -2.09
N VAL A 16 20.83 6.01 -2.84
CA VAL A 16 21.43 5.03 -3.75
C VAL A 16 22.91 4.92 -3.44
N LEU A 17 23.37 3.68 -3.24
CA LEU A 17 24.78 3.34 -3.06
C LEU A 17 25.27 2.57 -4.29
N GLU A 18 26.48 2.86 -4.77
CA GLU A 18 27.09 2.09 -5.86
C GLU A 18 27.74 0.82 -5.29
N PHE A 19 27.16 -0.34 -5.60
CA PHE A 19 27.82 -1.62 -5.38
C PHE A 19 28.73 -1.93 -6.56
N SER A 20 29.97 -2.30 -6.28
CA SER A 20 30.93 -2.77 -7.28
C SER A 20 31.65 -4.02 -6.78
N CYS A 21 31.73 -5.05 -7.62
CA CYS A 21 32.36 -6.32 -7.29
C CYS A 21 33.08 -6.89 -8.52
N GLN A 22 34.15 -7.65 -8.29
CA GLN A 22 34.85 -8.41 -9.32
C GLN A 22 34.60 -9.90 -9.05
N LEU A 23 33.97 -10.60 -9.99
CA LEU A 23 33.69 -12.03 -9.88
C LEU A 23 34.62 -12.84 -10.78
N ASP A 24 35.21 -13.89 -10.22
CA ASP A 24 35.86 -14.95 -10.97
C ASP A 24 34.79 -16.00 -11.36
N SER A 25 34.68 -16.31 -12.65
CA SER A 25 33.71 -17.27 -13.19
C SER A 25 34.02 -18.73 -12.81
N SER A 26 35.25 -19.00 -12.36
CA SER A 26 35.74 -20.37 -12.13
C SER A 26 35.53 -20.88 -10.70
N ASN A 27 35.11 -20.03 -9.75
CA ASN A 27 35.03 -20.40 -8.34
C ASN A 27 33.86 -19.73 -7.59
N GLU A 28 32.82 -20.51 -7.27
CA GLU A 28 31.62 -20.02 -6.58
C GLU A 28 31.90 -19.46 -5.18
N THR A 29 32.77 -20.11 -4.39
CA THR A 29 33.10 -19.66 -3.02
C THR A 29 33.89 -18.36 -3.03
N GLN A 30 34.79 -18.17 -4.00
CA GLN A 30 35.45 -16.88 -4.21
C GLN A 30 34.46 -15.79 -4.62
N GLY A 31 33.47 -16.11 -5.46
CA GLY A 31 32.42 -15.17 -5.84
C GLY A 31 31.55 -14.72 -4.66
N GLN A 32 31.19 -15.64 -3.75
CA GLN A 32 30.45 -15.29 -2.54
C GLN A 32 31.26 -14.35 -1.64
N SER A 33 32.54 -14.69 -1.39
CA SER A 33 33.44 -13.85 -0.59
C SER A 33 33.63 -12.44 -1.19
N ALA A 34 33.70 -12.33 -2.52
CA ALA A 34 33.81 -11.05 -3.21
C ALA A 34 32.55 -10.18 -3.02
N ILE A 35 31.35 -10.78 -3.10
CA ILE A 35 30.08 -10.09 -2.86
C ILE A 35 29.99 -9.61 -1.41
N SER A 36 30.27 -10.50 -0.45
CA SER A 36 30.26 -10.16 0.98
C SER A 36 31.25 -9.05 1.32
N LYS A 37 32.44 -9.06 0.72
CA LYS A 37 33.42 -7.98 0.89
C LYS A 37 32.89 -6.65 0.35
N SER A 38 32.25 -6.64 -0.82
CA SER A 38 31.65 -5.43 -1.38
C SER A 38 30.52 -4.88 -0.50
N PHE A 39 29.63 -5.73 0.04
CA PHE A 39 28.62 -5.30 1.02
C PHE A 39 29.23 -4.82 2.33
N GLN A 40 30.32 -5.45 2.80
CA GLN A 40 31.05 -4.97 3.97
C GLN A 40 31.61 -3.56 3.75
N THR A 41 32.16 -3.27 2.57
CA THR A 41 32.61 -1.92 2.22
C THR A 41 31.45 -0.91 2.26
N LEU A 42 30.27 -1.28 1.75
CA LEU A 42 29.09 -0.42 1.85
C LEU A 42 28.68 -0.17 3.31
N ARG A 43 28.65 -1.20 4.15
CA ARG A 43 28.36 -1.07 5.60
C ARG A 43 29.37 -0.13 6.28
N THR A 44 30.66 -0.33 6.05
CA THR A 44 31.70 0.58 6.59
C THR A 44 31.53 2.02 6.12
N ARG A 45 31.09 2.23 4.87
CA ARG A 45 30.87 3.56 4.31
C ARG A 45 29.67 4.28 4.96
N VAL A 46 28.58 3.57 5.24
CA VAL A 46 27.43 4.17 5.96
C VAL A 46 27.67 4.30 7.47
N SER A 47 28.63 3.57 8.04
CA SER A 47 29.06 3.75 9.43
C SER A 47 30.17 4.79 9.62
N SER A 48 30.65 5.45 8.55
CA SER A 48 31.72 6.45 8.66
C SER A 48 31.20 7.82 9.08
N GLU A 49 32.10 8.69 9.55
CA GLU A 49 31.80 10.10 9.85
C GLU A 49 31.38 10.92 8.61
N SER A 50 31.61 10.39 7.39
CA SER A 50 31.21 11.02 6.13
C SER A 50 29.72 10.84 5.82
N LEU A 51 28.97 10.03 6.58
CA LEU A 51 27.54 9.86 6.39
C LEU A 51 26.79 11.16 6.74
N VAL A 52 25.89 11.58 5.85
CA VAL A 52 25.05 12.76 6.03
C VAL A 52 23.60 12.42 5.69
N PHE A 53 22.66 12.86 6.53
CA PHE A 53 21.24 12.85 6.23
C PHE A 53 20.79 14.27 5.87
N SER A 54 20.19 14.44 4.70
CA SER A 54 19.56 15.69 4.28
C SER A 54 18.06 15.59 4.49
N VAL A 55 17.49 16.53 5.23
CA VAL A 55 16.04 16.61 5.45
C VAL A 55 15.37 17.13 4.18
N CYS A 56 14.38 16.44 3.64
CA CYS A 56 13.68 16.88 2.44
C CYS A 56 12.88 18.15 2.71
N SER A 57 12.79 19.03 1.70
CA SER A 57 12.11 20.34 1.81
C SER A 57 12.62 21.18 2.98
N SER A 58 13.92 21.09 3.26
CA SER A 58 14.58 21.77 4.38
C SER A 58 16.07 21.95 4.08
N PRO A 59 16.71 23.02 4.58
CA PRO A 59 18.17 23.18 4.51
C PRO A 59 18.92 22.36 5.58
N VAL A 60 18.22 21.59 6.43
CA VAL A 60 18.83 20.85 7.54
C VAL A 60 19.64 19.66 7.03
N LEU A 61 20.90 19.58 7.46
CA LEU A 61 21.78 18.42 7.29
C LEU A 61 22.19 17.88 8.67
N LEU A 62 22.25 16.55 8.79
CA LEU A 62 22.59 15.83 10.01
C LEU A 62 23.75 14.87 9.74
N TRP A 63 24.81 14.92 10.54
CA TRP A 63 25.92 13.97 10.55
C TRP A 63 25.74 13.05 11.75
N PRO A 64 25.13 11.86 11.58
CA PRO A 64 24.82 10.96 12.69
C PRO A 64 26.07 10.44 13.39
N ASN A 65 27.13 10.15 12.64
CA ASN A 65 28.31 9.44 13.15
C ASN A 65 29.43 10.35 13.65
N LYS A 66 29.29 11.68 13.55
CA LYS A 66 30.31 12.66 13.93
C LYS A 66 29.95 13.33 15.27
N SER A 67 29.79 12.50 16.31
CA SER A 67 29.27 12.90 17.63
C SER A 67 27.95 13.66 17.55
N PHE A 68 27.09 13.29 16.59
CA PHE A 68 25.88 14.00 16.19
C PHE A 68 26.13 15.50 15.91
N HIS A 69 26.16 15.88 14.64
CA HIS A 69 26.26 17.29 14.23
C HIS A 69 25.10 17.68 13.32
N SER A 70 24.58 18.90 13.48
CA SER A 70 23.48 19.46 12.69
C SER A 70 23.88 20.83 12.14
N THR A 71 23.39 21.21 10.96
CA THR A 71 23.53 22.60 10.45
C THR A 71 22.78 23.63 11.29
N VAL A 72 21.85 23.19 12.13
CA VAL A 72 21.04 24.05 13.00
C VAL A 72 21.42 23.80 14.45
N GLU A 73 21.91 24.84 15.13
CA GLU A 73 22.42 24.77 16.51
C GLU A 73 21.39 24.26 17.52
N ASN A 74 20.10 24.56 17.33
CA ASN A 74 19.03 24.14 18.23
C ASN A 74 18.68 22.64 18.10
N LEU A 75 18.99 22.02 16.95
CA LEU A 75 18.76 20.59 16.73
C LEU A 75 19.98 19.82 17.26
N THR A 76 20.01 19.64 18.57
CA THR A 76 21.06 18.88 19.28
C THR A 76 20.71 17.41 19.40
N GLU A 77 21.68 16.57 19.80
CA GLU A 77 21.48 15.12 19.95
C GLU A 77 20.34 14.76 20.92
N GLY A 78 20.21 15.54 22.00
CA GLY A 78 19.17 15.39 23.01
C GLY A 78 17.85 16.11 22.70
N ALA A 79 17.76 16.83 21.57
CA ALA A 79 16.54 17.53 21.21
C ALA A 79 15.40 16.54 20.92
N PRO A 80 14.14 16.86 21.28
CA PRO A 80 12.98 16.09 20.87
C PRO A 80 12.94 15.90 19.35
N TYR A 81 12.69 14.67 18.86
CA TYR A 81 12.67 14.39 17.42
C TYR A 81 11.69 15.25 16.63
N ARG A 82 10.63 15.77 17.26
CA ARG A 82 9.60 16.59 16.61
C ARG A 82 10.09 17.98 16.23
N ASP A 83 11.13 18.47 16.89
CA ASP A 83 11.64 19.82 16.65
C ASP A 83 12.12 19.98 15.20
N ILE A 84 12.52 18.88 14.55
CA ILE A 84 12.88 18.86 13.13
C ILE A 84 11.75 19.34 12.21
N GLN A 85 10.48 19.12 12.59
CA GLN A 85 9.33 19.48 11.75
C GLN A 85 9.18 21.00 11.59
N GLN A 86 9.71 21.79 12.53
CA GLN A 86 9.68 23.25 12.47
C GLN A 86 10.55 23.82 11.33
N TYR A 87 11.45 23.00 10.79
CA TYR A 87 12.41 23.39 9.75
C TYR A 87 12.06 22.83 8.37
N ILE A 88 10.91 22.17 8.22
CA ILE A 88 10.44 21.59 6.95
C ILE A 88 9.44 22.57 6.32
N GLU A 89 9.71 22.98 5.09
CA GLU A 89 8.80 23.80 4.30
C GLU A 89 7.56 22.99 3.93
N VAL A 90 6.37 23.55 4.19
CA VAL A 90 5.12 22.95 3.74
C VAL A 90 4.91 23.36 2.29
N GLU A 91 5.13 22.45 1.34
CA GLU A 91 4.71 22.65 -0.04
C GLU A 91 3.19 22.65 -0.11
N ASP A 92 2.59 23.84 -0.03
CA ASP A 92 1.15 24.02 -0.23
C ASP A 92 0.87 23.87 -1.73
N GLY A 93 0.42 22.68 -2.13
CA GLY A 93 -0.02 22.37 -3.48
C GLY A 93 -1.17 23.28 -3.92
N GLY A 94 -0.81 24.39 -4.59
CA GLY A 94 -1.65 25.25 -5.43
C GLY A 94 -3.16 25.22 -5.20
N SER A 95 -3.65 25.99 -4.22
CA SER A 95 -4.92 26.74 -4.35
C SER A 95 -5.07 27.77 -3.23
N LYS A 96 -4.64 29.01 -3.49
CA LYS A 96 -5.01 30.17 -2.66
C LYS A 96 -6.51 30.42 -2.75
N LYS A 97 -7.29 29.86 -1.82
CA LYS A 97 -8.47 30.52 -1.24
C LYS A 97 -8.48 30.29 0.25
N SER A 98 -8.33 31.37 0.99
CA SER A 98 -8.48 31.44 2.44
C SER A 98 -9.93 31.09 2.84
N SER A 99 -10.19 29.81 3.08
CA SER A 99 -11.33 29.36 3.87
C SER A 99 -10.78 28.84 5.20
N LYS A 100 -11.29 29.38 6.31
CA LYS A 100 -11.02 28.90 7.68
C LYS A 100 -11.08 27.36 7.70
N LYS A 101 -9.91 26.71 7.66
CA LYS A 101 -9.80 25.25 7.82
C LYS A 101 -10.28 24.94 9.23
N LYS A 102 -11.43 24.29 9.31
CA LYS A 102 -11.85 23.61 10.53
C LYS A 102 -10.78 22.54 10.78
N ASP A 103 -10.10 22.58 11.92
CA ASP A 103 -9.11 21.60 12.34
C ASP A 103 -9.73 20.19 12.36
N LYS A 104 -9.75 19.52 11.21
CA LYS A 104 -10.03 18.10 11.13
C LYS A 104 -8.67 17.43 11.27
N LYS A 105 -8.35 17.06 12.50
CA LYS A 105 -7.10 16.41 12.92
C LYS A 105 -6.86 15.21 12.00
N ASP A 106 -5.87 15.29 11.13
CA ASP A 106 -5.44 14.14 10.33
C ASP A 106 -4.81 13.16 11.31
N THR A 107 -5.51 12.06 11.59
CA THR A 107 -5.16 11.11 12.66
C THR A 107 -4.13 10.06 12.20
N GLY A 108 -3.62 10.19 10.98
CA GLY A 108 -2.60 9.30 10.42
C GLY A 108 -1.18 9.58 10.93
N PRO A 109 -0.25 8.63 10.73
CA PRO A 109 1.17 8.88 10.97
C PRO A 109 1.69 9.94 9.99
N SER A 110 2.59 10.80 10.47
CA SER A 110 3.28 11.78 9.60
C SER A 110 4.67 11.27 9.22
N VAL A 111 5.18 11.68 8.07
CA VAL A 111 6.45 11.18 7.52
C VAL A 111 7.47 12.32 7.39
N VAL A 112 8.68 12.12 7.90
CA VAL A 112 9.85 12.97 7.66
C VAL A 112 10.77 12.26 6.69
N ASN A 113 10.84 12.76 5.46
CA ASN A 113 11.71 12.19 4.44
C ASN A 113 13.14 12.72 4.58
N LEU A 114 14.10 11.81 4.56
CA LEU A 114 15.53 12.07 4.59
C LEU A 114 16.18 11.49 3.33
N LYS A 115 17.21 12.17 2.82
CA LYS A 115 18.08 11.67 1.75
C LYS A 115 19.43 11.29 2.34
N LEU A 116 19.90 10.10 1.98
CA LEU A 116 21.25 9.66 2.28
C LEU A 116 22.23 10.37 1.35
N LEU A 117 23.19 11.04 1.94
CA LEU A 117 24.31 11.70 1.29
C LEU A 117 25.62 11.22 1.92
N LEU A 118 26.72 11.41 1.20
CA LEU A 118 28.06 11.15 1.69
C LEU A 118 28.91 12.38 1.43
N GLU A 119 29.54 12.90 2.48
CA GLU A 119 30.47 14.00 2.39
C GLU A 119 31.67 13.58 1.54
N VAL A 120 31.92 14.33 0.47
CA VAL A 120 33.09 14.13 -0.38
C VAL A 120 34.23 14.94 0.25
N THR A 121 34.85 14.40 1.29
CA THR A 121 36.07 14.96 1.86
C THR A 121 37.26 14.58 0.97
N GLU A 122 37.39 15.20 -0.20
CA GLU A 122 38.65 15.12 -0.95
C GLU A 122 39.64 16.11 -0.33
N SER A 123 40.41 15.66 0.67
CA SER A 123 41.84 15.97 0.61
C SER A 123 42.42 14.92 -0.33
N GLY A 124 42.70 15.31 -1.57
CA GLY A 124 43.30 14.43 -2.56
C GLY A 124 44.68 13.96 -2.11
N ASP A 125 44.72 12.89 -1.31
CA ASP A 125 45.87 12.01 -1.29
C ASP A 125 45.88 11.37 -2.68
N SER A 126 46.75 11.92 -3.52
CA SER A 126 47.12 11.41 -4.84
C SER A 126 47.74 10.02 -4.67
N ALA A 127 46.89 9.04 -4.34
CA ALA A 127 47.25 7.64 -4.40
C ALA A 127 47.56 7.37 -5.86
N SER A 128 48.84 7.12 -6.13
CA SER A 128 49.35 6.85 -7.46
C SER A 128 48.49 5.76 -8.12
N LEU A 129 47.87 6.10 -9.25
CA LEU A 129 47.04 5.17 -10.03
C LEU A 129 47.90 3.93 -10.37
N SER A 130 47.63 2.84 -9.66
CA SER A 130 48.34 1.59 -9.83
C SER A 130 47.59 0.73 -10.83
N LEU A 131 48.13 0.63 -12.03
CA LEU A 131 47.54 -0.17 -13.10
C LEU A 131 48.00 -1.63 -12.94
N CYS A 132 47.08 -2.52 -12.59
CA CYS A 132 47.38 -3.95 -12.43
C CYS A 132 46.74 -4.74 -13.58
N THR A 133 47.54 -5.59 -14.25
CA THR A 133 47.05 -6.44 -15.34
C THR A 133 46.56 -7.77 -14.74
N VAL A 134 45.25 -8.00 -14.79
CA VAL A 134 44.66 -9.28 -14.38
C VAL A 134 44.60 -10.21 -15.58
N THR A 135 45.31 -11.33 -15.52
CA THR A 135 45.42 -12.30 -16.62
C THR A 135 44.27 -13.30 -16.70
N LYS A 136 43.44 -13.40 -15.65
CA LYS A 136 42.27 -14.28 -15.61
C LYS A 136 41.00 -13.52 -16.03
N PRO A 137 40.07 -14.15 -16.77
CA PRO A 137 38.80 -13.52 -17.11
C PRO A 137 37.98 -13.24 -15.84
N GLN A 138 37.78 -11.95 -15.54
CA GLN A 138 36.93 -11.48 -14.45
C GLN A 138 35.71 -10.75 -15.00
N HIS A 139 34.59 -10.88 -14.29
CA HIS A 139 33.39 -10.09 -14.55
C HIS A 139 33.33 -8.94 -13.54
N SER A 140 33.43 -7.72 -14.05
CA SER A 140 33.17 -6.52 -13.25
C SER A 140 31.67 -6.27 -13.21
N LEU A 141 31.11 -6.30 -12.01
CA LEU A 141 29.70 -6.02 -11.77
C LEU A 141 29.55 -4.70 -11.05
N LYS A 142 28.62 -3.90 -11.54
CA LYS A 142 28.16 -2.68 -10.89
C LYS A 142 26.64 -2.74 -10.81
N MET A 143 26.09 -2.43 -9.64
CA MET A 143 24.65 -2.28 -9.48
C MET A 143 24.33 -1.11 -8.54
N PRO A 144 23.27 -0.32 -8.84
CA PRO A 144 22.73 0.61 -7.88
C PRO A 144 22.00 -0.17 -6.78
N VAL A 145 22.39 0.05 -5.53
CA VAL A 145 21.70 -0.46 -4.34
C VAL A 145 20.84 0.67 -3.79
N CYS A 146 19.53 0.59 -4.02
CA CYS A 146 18.57 1.55 -3.51
C CYS A 146 18.22 1.19 -2.06
N VAL A 147 18.61 2.06 -1.12
CA VAL A 147 18.25 1.92 0.29
C VAL A 147 17.01 2.73 0.62
N ASP A 148 16.13 2.16 1.42
CA ASP A 148 14.89 2.77 1.94
C ASP A 148 14.69 2.25 3.37
N CYS A 149 15.07 3.05 4.37
CA CYS A 149 15.04 2.67 5.76
C CYS A 149 14.01 3.50 6.51
N VAL A 150 13.29 2.86 7.42
CA VAL A 150 12.27 3.52 8.25
C VAL A 150 12.61 3.42 9.73
N PHE A 151 12.31 4.48 10.47
CA PHE A 151 12.35 4.49 11.93
C PHE A 151 11.06 5.16 12.44
N SER A 152 10.28 4.43 13.24
CA SER A 152 9.06 4.96 13.84
C SER A 152 9.38 5.55 15.21
N ALA A 153 9.41 6.88 15.31
CA ALA A 153 9.70 7.58 16.56
C ALA A 153 8.45 7.76 17.42
N SER A 154 8.60 7.62 18.74
CA SER A 154 7.52 7.72 19.71
C SER A 154 8.00 8.26 21.07
N GLY A 155 7.07 8.62 21.95
CA GLY A 155 7.36 8.92 23.36
C GLY A 155 8.50 9.92 23.59
N GLN A 156 9.58 9.42 24.20
CA GLN A 156 10.75 10.17 24.68
C GLN A 156 11.97 10.08 23.73
N ASP A 157 11.79 9.60 22.49
CA ASP A 157 12.90 9.52 21.54
C ASP A 157 13.55 10.91 21.34
N THR A 158 14.87 10.92 21.21
CA THR A 158 15.63 12.12 20.84
C THR A 158 16.01 12.07 19.37
N LEU A 159 16.36 13.21 18.79
CA LEU A 159 16.83 13.26 17.41
C LEU A 159 18.12 12.42 17.20
N GLY A 160 19.00 12.37 18.21
CA GLY A 160 20.17 11.49 18.21
C GLY A 160 19.82 10.01 18.18
N SER A 161 18.82 9.59 18.95
CA SER A 161 18.34 8.20 18.98
C SER A 161 17.72 7.79 17.63
N VAL A 162 16.94 8.68 17.00
CA VAL A 162 16.38 8.47 15.66
C VAL A 162 17.49 8.30 14.63
N CYS A 163 18.49 9.20 14.64
CA CYS A 163 19.60 9.14 13.71
C CYS A 163 20.42 7.86 13.87
N SER A 164 20.73 7.48 15.12
CA SER A 164 21.42 6.22 15.42
C SER A 164 20.62 5.00 14.99
N GLY A 165 19.29 5.02 15.21
CA GLY A 165 18.37 3.98 14.76
C GLY A 165 18.31 3.85 13.24
N LEU A 166 18.36 4.96 12.50
CA LEU A 166 18.44 4.95 11.04
C LEU A 166 19.78 4.39 10.53
N VAL A 167 20.91 4.71 11.18
CA VAL A 167 22.22 4.11 10.85
C VAL A 167 22.21 2.60 11.09
N GLY A 168 21.63 2.15 12.21
CA GLY A 168 21.42 0.72 12.48
C GLY A 168 20.54 0.07 11.42
N SER A 169 19.45 0.73 11.02
CA SER A 169 18.53 0.24 9.98
C SER A 169 19.20 0.14 8.60
N LEU A 170 20.07 1.07 8.24
CA LEU A 170 20.89 1.00 7.03
C LEU A 170 21.82 -0.23 7.05
N CYS A 171 22.51 -0.46 8.17
CA CYS A 171 23.44 -1.58 8.30
C CYS A 171 22.71 -2.93 8.23
N ASN A 172 21.56 -3.04 8.89
CA ASN A 172 20.71 -4.22 8.85
C ASN A 172 20.16 -4.46 7.44
N GLN A 173 19.61 -3.42 6.80
CA GLN A 173 19.11 -3.53 5.43
C GLN A 173 20.20 -3.95 4.44
N LEU A 174 21.43 -3.42 4.54
CA LEU A 174 22.53 -3.85 3.68
C LEU A 174 22.92 -5.31 3.92
N SER A 175 22.76 -5.82 5.15
CA SER A 175 22.98 -7.22 5.48
C SER A 175 21.88 -8.11 4.90
N ASP A 176 20.62 -7.73 5.02
CA ASP A 176 19.49 -8.44 4.41
C ASP A 176 19.58 -8.44 2.87
N MET A 177 20.05 -7.32 2.28
CA MET A 177 20.33 -7.20 0.85
C MET A 177 21.45 -8.14 0.41
N GLU A 178 22.52 -8.28 1.20
CA GLU A 178 23.60 -9.24 0.96
C GLU A 178 23.04 -10.68 0.92
N GLU A 179 22.22 -11.06 1.90
CA GLU A 179 21.60 -12.38 1.97
C GLU A 179 20.71 -12.68 0.74
N VAL A 180 19.87 -11.73 0.33
CA VAL A 180 19.02 -11.88 -0.85
C VAL A 180 19.84 -12.01 -2.13
N VAL A 181 20.87 -11.18 -2.29
CA VAL A 181 21.75 -11.24 -3.46
C VAL A 181 22.47 -12.59 -3.54
N LEU A 182 22.96 -13.11 -2.41
CA LEU A 182 23.60 -14.42 -2.35
C LEU A 182 22.60 -15.56 -2.62
N LYS A 183 21.39 -15.50 -2.04
CA LYS A 183 20.33 -16.51 -2.18
C LYS A 183 19.82 -16.66 -3.61
N TYR A 184 19.69 -15.56 -4.35
CA TYR A 184 19.10 -15.54 -5.70
C TYR A 184 20.11 -15.38 -6.84
N ARG A 185 21.42 -15.44 -6.53
CA ARG A 185 22.50 -15.39 -7.52
C ARG A 185 22.38 -16.52 -8.53
N LYS A 186 22.61 -16.22 -9.82
CA LYS A 186 22.73 -17.22 -10.89
C LYS A 186 24.08 -17.04 -11.59
N SER A 187 25.05 -17.91 -11.27
CA SER A 187 26.42 -17.84 -11.80
C SER A 187 27.06 -16.44 -11.57
N THR A 188 27.19 -15.62 -12.61
CA THR A 188 27.74 -14.25 -12.54
C THR A 188 26.66 -13.18 -12.54
N SER A 189 25.38 -13.54 -12.63
CA SER A 189 24.26 -12.59 -12.59
C SER A 189 23.77 -12.39 -11.16
N LEU A 190 23.65 -11.12 -10.76
CA LEU A 190 23.08 -10.68 -9.48
C LEU A 190 21.73 -10.03 -9.73
N LEU A 191 20.75 -10.30 -8.87
CA LEU A 191 19.47 -9.61 -8.88
C LEU A 191 19.53 -8.42 -7.93
N VAL A 192 18.96 -7.29 -8.34
CA VAL A 192 18.91 -6.08 -7.50
C VAL A 192 17.98 -6.35 -6.31
N PRO A 193 18.44 -6.22 -5.06
CA PRO A 193 17.58 -6.37 -3.89
C PRO A 193 16.74 -5.09 -3.70
N GLN A 194 15.46 -5.25 -3.36
CA GLN A 194 14.51 -4.14 -3.22
C GLN A 194 13.84 -4.19 -1.84
N PRO A 195 13.90 -3.11 -1.04
CA PRO A 195 13.21 -3.03 0.23
C PRO A 195 11.71 -2.75 0.06
N PHE A 196 10.89 -3.41 0.86
CA PHE A 196 9.45 -3.17 0.99
C PHE A 196 9.09 -3.10 2.47
N HIS A 197 8.28 -2.12 2.85
CA HIS A 197 7.83 -1.93 4.23
C HIS A 197 6.43 -2.49 4.40
N PHE A 198 6.16 -3.18 5.51
CA PHE A 198 4.88 -3.82 5.81
C PHE A 198 4.40 -3.39 7.18
N GLN A 199 3.16 -2.90 7.26
CA GLN A 199 2.53 -2.60 8.55
C GLN A 199 1.82 -3.85 9.06
N LEU A 200 2.34 -4.42 10.15
CA LEU A 200 1.73 -5.61 10.75
C LEU A 200 0.55 -5.24 11.67
N PRO A 201 -0.44 -6.14 11.85
CA PRO A 201 -1.61 -5.90 12.71
C PRO A 201 -1.29 -5.79 14.22
N GLU A 202 -0.17 -6.34 14.67
CA GLU A 202 0.28 -6.31 16.06
C GLU A 202 1.26 -5.14 16.31
N SER A 203 1.65 -4.90 17.57
CA SER A 203 2.57 -3.84 18.00
C SER A 203 4.00 -3.92 17.40
N ALA A 204 4.26 -4.86 16.49
CA ALA A 204 5.52 -5.01 15.77
C ALA A 204 5.89 -3.81 14.88
N GLY A 205 4.93 -2.93 14.56
CA GLY A 205 5.18 -1.72 13.78
C GLY A 205 5.47 -2.02 12.30
N LEU A 206 6.29 -1.18 11.67
CA LEU A 206 6.74 -1.35 10.30
C LEU A 206 7.89 -2.35 10.23
N VAL A 207 7.72 -3.40 9.43
CA VAL A 207 8.76 -4.39 9.13
C VAL A 207 9.27 -4.18 7.71
N THR A 208 10.58 -4.23 7.52
CA THR A 208 11.19 -4.18 6.19
C THR A 208 11.56 -5.58 5.72
N VAL A 209 11.17 -5.93 4.49
CA VAL A 209 11.55 -7.19 3.83
C VAL A 209 12.24 -6.85 2.52
N ILE A 210 13.30 -7.59 2.21
CA ILE A 210 14.05 -7.42 0.97
C ILE A 210 13.62 -8.50 -0.02
N TYR A 211 13.17 -8.08 -1.20
CA TYR A 211 12.85 -9.00 -2.30
C TYR A 211 13.76 -8.79 -3.51
N PRO A 212 14.13 -9.85 -4.23
CA PRO A 212 14.91 -9.72 -5.46
C PRO A 212 14.05 -9.15 -6.60
N ALA A 213 14.57 -8.16 -7.32
CA ALA A 213 13.94 -7.61 -8.51
C ALA A 213 13.79 -8.69 -9.60
N GLY A 214 12.65 -8.67 -10.29
CA GLY A 214 12.36 -9.59 -11.40
C GLY A 214 11.89 -11.00 -10.98
N VAL A 215 11.88 -11.33 -9.68
CA VAL A 215 11.26 -12.58 -9.20
C VAL A 215 9.81 -12.31 -8.78
N PRO A 216 8.82 -12.95 -9.43
CA PRO A 216 7.40 -12.71 -9.15
C PRO A 216 6.99 -13.25 -7.78
N ASP A 217 5.93 -12.69 -7.19
CA ASP A 217 5.44 -13.09 -5.87
C ASP A 217 5.06 -14.59 -5.81
N SER A 218 4.61 -15.18 -6.93
CA SER A 218 4.33 -16.62 -7.03
C SER A 218 5.54 -17.52 -6.74
N GLN A 219 6.78 -17.04 -6.93
CA GLN A 219 8.01 -17.78 -6.63
C GLN A 219 8.59 -17.48 -5.23
N LEU A 220 7.97 -16.57 -4.48
CA LEU A 220 8.44 -16.12 -3.17
C LEU A 220 7.58 -16.69 -2.02
N LEU A 221 6.78 -17.73 -2.29
CA LEU A 221 5.87 -18.32 -1.30
C LEU A 221 6.59 -18.81 -0.05
N ALA A 222 7.64 -19.61 -0.18
CA ALA A 222 8.39 -20.16 0.96
C ALA A 222 8.97 -19.03 1.86
N VAL A 223 9.45 -17.94 1.26
CA VAL A 223 9.93 -16.77 2.02
C VAL A 223 8.78 -16.14 2.82
N ARG A 224 7.57 -16.06 2.24
CA ARG A 224 6.40 -15.55 2.96
C ARG A 224 5.94 -16.50 4.05
N GLU A 225 6.01 -17.81 3.86
CA GLU A 225 5.72 -18.80 4.92
C GLU A 225 6.63 -18.58 6.13
N GLU A 226 7.93 -18.45 5.90
CA GLU A 226 8.93 -18.14 6.94
C GLU A 226 8.62 -16.81 7.65
N LEU A 227 8.20 -15.77 6.91
CA LEU A 227 7.82 -14.49 7.50
C LEU A 227 6.52 -14.58 8.32
N HIS A 228 5.52 -15.31 7.86
CA HIS A 228 4.29 -15.55 8.63
C HIS A 228 4.60 -16.26 9.95
N GLU A 229 5.44 -17.30 9.92
CA GLU A 229 5.89 -18.00 11.13
C GLU A 229 6.67 -17.07 12.07
N LYS A 230 7.66 -16.33 11.53
CA LYS A 230 8.50 -15.40 12.29
C LYS A 230 7.68 -14.34 13.06
N TYR A 231 6.59 -13.86 12.47
CA TYR A 231 5.74 -12.81 13.04
C TYR A 231 4.42 -13.32 13.63
N GLY A 232 4.23 -14.64 13.76
CA GLY A 232 3.02 -15.22 14.33
C GLY A 232 1.73 -14.90 13.56
N LEU A 233 1.83 -14.61 12.26
CA LEU A 233 0.69 -14.19 11.46
C LEU A 233 -0.14 -15.39 10.97
N PRO A 234 -1.47 -15.24 10.86
CA PRO A 234 -2.33 -16.26 10.28
C PRO A 234 -1.90 -16.66 8.86
N SER A 235 -1.96 -17.95 8.54
CA SER A 235 -1.67 -18.48 7.19
C SER A 235 -2.92 -18.50 6.27
N ASP A 236 -3.90 -17.65 6.53
CA ASP A 236 -5.18 -17.61 5.80
C ASP A 236 -5.36 -16.38 4.91
N ARG A 237 -4.41 -15.42 4.94
CA ARG A 237 -4.44 -14.19 4.16
C ARG A 237 -3.02 -13.72 3.79
N PRO A 238 -2.82 -13.03 2.64
CA PRO A 238 -1.54 -12.44 2.31
C PRO A 238 -1.20 -11.23 3.21
N CYS A 239 0.02 -11.20 3.72
CA CYS A 239 0.54 -10.06 4.50
C CYS A 239 1.82 -9.46 3.90
N PHE A 240 2.59 -10.24 3.14
CA PHE A 240 3.95 -9.88 2.69
C PHE A 240 4.13 -9.89 1.17
N ARG A 241 3.05 -9.87 0.38
CA ARG A 241 3.19 -9.67 -1.08
C ARG A 241 3.49 -8.22 -1.38
N ARG A 242 4.07 -7.92 -2.54
CA ARG A 242 4.44 -6.53 -2.87
C ARG A 242 3.25 -5.57 -2.84
N ALA A 243 2.06 -6.06 -3.19
CA ALA A 243 0.81 -5.30 -3.10
C ALA A 243 0.40 -4.95 -1.65
N ASN A 244 0.87 -5.69 -0.65
CA ASN A 244 0.62 -5.42 0.77
C ASN A 244 1.61 -4.41 1.38
N ALA A 245 2.56 -3.90 0.60
CA ALA A 245 3.51 -2.91 1.09
C ALA A 245 2.76 -1.67 1.61
N PHE A 246 3.26 -1.13 2.72
CA PHE A 246 2.73 0.06 3.36
C PHE A 246 2.84 1.25 2.40
N HIS A 247 1.69 1.85 2.12
CA HIS A 247 1.61 3.09 1.37
C HIS A 247 1.82 4.27 2.31
N PHE A 248 2.89 5.02 2.11
CA PHE A 248 3.19 6.16 2.98
C PHE A 248 2.19 7.31 2.72
N PRO A 249 1.66 7.98 3.77
CA PRO A 249 0.62 9.00 3.59
C PRO A 249 1.00 10.20 2.71
N ASP A 250 2.29 10.50 2.59
CA ASP A 250 2.85 11.55 1.75
C ASP A 250 3.06 11.12 0.28
N GLU A 251 2.89 9.83 -0.03
CA GLU A 251 2.98 9.32 -1.39
C GLU A 251 1.64 9.44 -2.13
N THR A 252 1.71 9.88 -3.38
CA THR A 252 0.55 9.89 -4.28
C THR A 252 0.44 8.57 -5.03
N TYR A 253 -0.78 8.09 -5.20
CA TYR A 253 -1.04 6.94 -6.07
C TYR A 253 -0.87 7.36 -7.53
N LYS A 254 0.03 6.69 -8.25
CA LYS A 254 0.39 7.02 -9.64
C LYS A 254 -0.75 6.80 -10.64
N ASP A 255 -1.73 5.96 -10.29
CA ASP A 255 -2.89 5.66 -11.12
C ASP A 255 -4.02 6.70 -10.99
N GLY A 256 -3.91 7.61 -10.01
CA GLY A 256 -4.84 8.72 -9.83
C GLY A 256 -6.15 8.39 -9.10
N TYR A 257 -6.50 7.12 -8.87
CA TYR A 257 -7.76 6.79 -8.21
C TYR A 257 -7.70 7.02 -6.70
N LEU A 258 -8.77 7.59 -6.14
CA LEU A 258 -8.90 7.71 -4.68
C LEU A 258 -8.93 6.35 -3.98
N ARG A 259 -8.21 6.25 -2.86
CA ARG A 259 -8.23 5.09 -1.98
C ARG A 259 -9.08 5.35 -0.75
N ASN A 260 -9.85 4.34 -0.35
CA ASN A 260 -10.58 4.30 0.91
C ASN A 260 -11.31 5.61 1.28
N PRO A 261 -12.09 6.26 0.38
CA PRO A 261 -12.74 7.54 0.70
C PRO A 261 -13.62 7.49 1.96
N HIS A 262 -14.08 6.30 2.35
CA HIS A 262 -14.87 6.10 3.57
C HIS A 262 -14.15 6.41 4.87
N THR A 263 -12.81 6.40 4.90
CA THR A 263 -12.03 6.68 6.13
C THR A 263 -12.12 8.14 6.56
N HIS A 264 -12.51 9.03 5.65
CA HIS A 264 -12.66 10.47 5.90
C HIS A 264 -14.07 10.87 6.41
N LEU A 265 -14.97 9.89 6.52
CA LEU A 265 -16.34 10.08 7.00
C LEU A 265 -16.41 10.03 8.52
N ASN A 266 -17.35 10.79 9.07
CA ASN A 266 -17.69 10.65 10.48
C ASN A 266 -18.51 9.38 10.70
N THR A 267 -18.32 8.74 11.85
CA THR A 267 -19.14 7.60 12.27
C THR A 267 -20.61 8.01 12.39
N PRO A 268 -21.57 7.19 11.93
CA PRO A 268 -22.98 7.54 12.00
C PRO A 268 -23.45 7.52 13.46
N ASN A 269 -24.26 8.50 13.84
CA ASN A 269 -24.86 8.54 15.17
C ASN A 269 -26.05 7.57 15.23
N VAL A 270 -25.78 6.31 15.58
CA VAL A 270 -26.78 5.27 15.84
C VAL A 270 -26.48 4.67 17.20
N GLU A 271 -27.45 4.72 18.10
CA GLU A 271 -27.31 4.26 19.48
C GLU A 271 -27.02 2.75 19.54
N ASP A 272 -26.02 2.37 20.34
CA ASP A 272 -25.55 0.99 20.51
C ASP A 272 -25.16 0.25 19.22
N ALA A 273 -24.88 0.98 18.13
CA ALA A 273 -24.48 0.37 16.87
C ALA A 273 -23.01 -0.01 16.88
N LYS A 274 -22.72 -1.24 16.47
CA LYS A 274 -21.36 -1.67 16.12
C LYS A 274 -21.10 -1.37 14.64
N LEU A 275 -19.88 -0.95 14.35
CA LEU A 275 -19.44 -0.69 12.98
C LEU A 275 -18.73 -1.93 12.43
N TYR A 276 -19.23 -2.42 11.30
CA TYR A 276 -18.64 -3.50 10.53
C TYR A 276 -18.35 -2.97 9.13
N VAL A 277 -17.08 -2.79 8.80
CA VAL A 277 -16.64 -2.17 7.55
C VAL A 277 -15.63 -3.04 6.83
N VAL A 278 -15.44 -2.78 5.53
CA VAL A 278 -14.40 -3.36 4.69
C VAL A 278 -13.04 -3.33 5.38
N LYS A 279 -12.28 -4.42 5.26
CA LYS A 279 -10.95 -4.58 5.85
C LYS A 279 -9.93 -4.52 4.71
N GLY A 280 -9.03 -3.54 4.74
CA GLY A 280 -7.99 -3.38 3.71
C GLY A 280 -8.18 -2.13 2.85
N VAL A 281 -7.47 -2.08 1.74
CA VAL A 281 -7.41 -0.96 0.79
C VAL A 281 -8.13 -1.33 -0.50
N TYR A 282 -8.92 -0.39 -1.03
CA TYR A 282 -9.56 -0.47 -2.34
C TYR A 282 -9.53 0.92 -3.01
N SER A 283 -9.57 0.94 -4.34
CA SER A 283 -9.76 2.18 -5.12
C SER A 283 -11.23 2.41 -5.47
N TYR A 284 -11.64 3.68 -5.48
CA TYR A 284 -12.97 4.08 -5.91
C TYR A 284 -13.05 4.17 -7.43
N HIS A 285 -13.75 3.21 -8.03
CA HIS A 285 -14.08 3.26 -9.46
C HIS A 285 -15.49 3.81 -9.68
N HIS A 286 -15.64 4.77 -10.57
CA HIS A 286 -16.89 5.47 -10.88
C HIS A 286 -16.97 5.89 -12.36
N TYR A 287 -18.09 6.47 -12.77
CA TYR A 287 -18.32 6.89 -14.16
C TYR A 287 -17.27 7.87 -14.67
N MET A 288 -17.09 7.85 -16.00
CA MET A 288 -16.22 8.75 -16.76
C MET A 288 -14.72 8.55 -16.53
N GLN A 289 -14.32 7.53 -15.77
CA GLN A 289 -12.93 7.11 -15.66
C GLN A 289 -12.47 6.31 -16.89
N ASP A 290 -11.16 6.17 -17.06
CA ASP A 290 -10.52 5.35 -18.09
C ASP A 290 -10.84 5.77 -19.54
N ARG A 291 -11.30 7.01 -19.72
CA ARG A 291 -11.75 7.59 -21.01
C ARG A 291 -12.95 6.86 -21.60
N VAL A 292 -13.81 6.28 -20.75
CA VAL A 292 -15.06 5.64 -21.17
C VAL A 292 -16.24 6.44 -20.63
N ASP A 293 -17.14 6.86 -21.52
CA ASP A 293 -18.46 7.38 -21.13
C ASP A 293 -19.40 6.21 -20.87
N ASP A 294 -19.37 5.74 -19.63
CA ASP A 294 -20.22 4.66 -19.13
C ASP A 294 -21.45 5.15 -18.36
N ASN A 295 -21.76 6.44 -18.47
CA ASN A 295 -22.88 7.04 -17.80
C ASN A 295 -24.21 6.40 -18.24
N GLY A 296 -24.95 5.88 -17.26
CA GLY A 296 -26.25 5.22 -17.47
C GLY A 296 -26.20 3.71 -17.71
N TRP A 297 -25.02 3.08 -17.80
CA TRP A 297 -24.94 1.62 -17.99
C TRP A 297 -23.77 0.92 -17.26
N GLY A 298 -22.77 1.68 -16.81
CA GLY A 298 -21.54 1.14 -16.23
C GLY A 298 -21.58 0.81 -14.74
N CYS A 299 -22.67 1.07 -14.01
CA CYS A 299 -22.65 1.13 -12.54
C CYS A 299 -22.13 -0.16 -11.90
N ALA A 300 -22.57 -1.31 -12.42
CA ALA A 300 -22.14 -2.63 -11.95
C ALA A 300 -20.68 -2.94 -12.35
N TYR A 301 -20.22 -2.47 -13.50
CA TYR A 301 -18.83 -2.59 -13.94
C TYR A 301 -17.90 -1.84 -12.98
N ARG A 302 -18.25 -0.61 -12.61
CA ARG A 302 -17.47 0.21 -11.67
C ARG A 302 -17.46 -0.36 -10.25
N SER A 303 -18.60 -0.89 -9.80
CA SER A 303 -18.66 -1.63 -8.54
C SER A 303 -17.75 -2.88 -8.57
N LEU A 304 -17.79 -3.65 -9.66
CA LEU A 304 -16.89 -4.79 -9.87
C LEU A 304 -15.41 -4.37 -9.90
N GLN A 305 -15.05 -3.28 -10.57
CA GLN A 305 -13.70 -2.75 -10.58
C GLN A 305 -13.20 -2.39 -9.17
N THR A 306 -14.07 -1.80 -8.34
CA THR A 306 -13.80 -1.54 -6.92
C THR A 306 -13.54 -2.84 -6.14
N ILE A 307 -14.28 -3.91 -6.42
CA ILE A 307 -14.04 -5.22 -5.80
C ILE A 307 -12.70 -5.81 -6.28
N CYS A 308 -12.44 -5.78 -7.60
CA CYS A 308 -11.19 -6.27 -8.18
C CYS A 308 -9.98 -5.53 -7.60
N SER A 309 -10.08 -4.22 -7.43
CA SER A 309 -9.00 -3.41 -6.86
C SER A 309 -8.73 -3.74 -5.39
N TRP A 310 -9.75 -4.14 -4.63
CA TRP A 310 -9.57 -4.66 -3.28
C TRP A 310 -8.75 -5.97 -3.31
N PHE A 311 -9.13 -6.94 -4.14
CA PHE A 311 -8.38 -8.21 -4.24
C PHE A 311 -6.94 -8.00 -4.70
N GLN A 312 -6.72 -7.07 -5.63
CA GLN A 312 -5.38 -6.69 -6.09
C GLN A 312 -4.56 -6.08 -4.94
N GLN A 313 -5.10 -5.08 -4.25
CA GLN A 313 -4.39 -4.38 -3.17
C GLN A 313 -4.22 -5.21 -1.90
N GLN A 314 -5.04 -6.24 -1.71
CA GLN A 314 -4.85 -7.21 -0.63
C GLN A 314 -3.92 -8.37 -1.02
N GLY A 315 -3.37 -8.36 -2.23
CA GLY A 315 -2.40 -9.36 -2.68
C GLY A 315 -2.99 -10.71 -3.09
N TYR A 316 -4.31 -10.81 -3.25
CA TYR A 316 -4.92 -12.07 -3.72
C TYR A 316 -4.74 -12.29 -5.23
N THR A 317 -4.41 -11.24 -5.98
CA THR A 317 -4.17 -11.31 -7.42
C THR A 317 -3.10 -10.31 -7.85
N ASP A 318 -2.31 -10.69 -8.85
CA ASP A 318 -1.42 -9.76 -9.57
C ASP A 318 -2.10 -9.17 -10.81
N ARG A 319 -3.34 -9.61 -11.12
CA ARG A 319 -4.11 -9.13 -12.27
C ARG A 319 -4.47 -7.65 -12.05
N ALA A 320 -4.32 -6.87 -13.12
CA ALA A 320 -4.86 -5.51 -13.16
C ALA A 320 -6.39 -5.50 -13.05
N VAL A 321 -6.94 -4.38 -12.57
CA VAL A 321 -8.38 -4.14 -12.56
C VAL A 321 -8.91 -4.22 -14.00
N PRO A 322 -9.92 -5.08 -14.29
CA PRO A 322 -10.37 -5.31 -15.65
C PRO A 322 -11.16 -4.10 -16.20
N THR A 323 -10.98 -3.85 -17.49
CA THR A 323 -11.77 -2.90 -18.29
C THR A 323 -13.19 -3.41 -18.55
N HIS A 324 -14.12 -2.55 -18.98
CA HIS A 324 -15.46 -2.99 -19.38
C HIS A 324 -15.42 -4.08 -20.46
N THR A 325 -14.55 -3.93 -21.46
CA THR A 325 -14.41 -4.91 -22.55
C THR A 325 -13.91 -6.27 -22.03
N GLU A 326 -12.96 -6.29 -21.10
CA GLU A 326 -12.49 -7.55 -20.50
C GLU A 326 -13.56 -8.21 -19.63
N ILE A 327 -14.36 -7.41 -18.91
CA ILE A 327 -15.51 -7.90 -18.14
C ILE A 327 -16.55 -8.53 -19.09
N GLN A 328 -16.86 -7.86 -20.19
CA GLN A 328 -17.79 -8.39 -21.20
C GLN A 328 -17.27 -9.66 -21.86
N LEU A 329 -15.98 -9.69 -22.20
CA LEU A 329 -15.33 -10.87 -22.77
C LEU A 329 -15.40 -12.04 -21.80
N ALA A 330 -15.12 -11.81 -20.51
CA ALA A 330 -15.22 -12.86 -19.48
C ALA A 330 -16.62 -13.49 -19.40
N LEU A 331 -17.68 -12.69 -19.61
CA LEU A 331 -19.07 -13.18 -19.64
C LEU A 331 -19.39 -14.01 -20.89
N VAL A 332 -18.80 -13.64 -22.03
CA VAL A 332 -18.89 -14.45 -23.25
C VAL A 332 -18.12 -15.75 -23.10
N ASP A 333 -16.91 -15.70 -22.54
CA ASP A 333 -16.04 -16.87 -22.36
C ASP A 333 -16.65 -17.95 -21.47
N VAL A 334 -17.44 -17.56 -20.45
CA VAL A 334 -18.17 -18.51 -19.59
C VAL A 334 -19.52 -18.94 -20.16
N GLY A 335 -19.90 -18.44 -21.35
CA GLY A 335 -21.15 -18.78 -22.03
C GLY A 335 -22.40 -18.11 -21.44
N ASP A 336 -22.25 -17.06 -20.62
CA ASP A 336 -23.38 -16.31 -20.06
C ASP A 336 -23.98 -15.31 -21.07
N LYS A 337 -23.14 -14.78 -21.97
CA LYS A 337 -23.54 -13.80 -22.99
C LYS A 337 -23.08 -14.22 -24.38
N GLU A 338 -23.80 -13.78 -25.40
CA GLU A 338 -23.43 -13.98 -26.80
C GLU A 338 -22.29 -13.04 -27.24
N PRO A 339 -21.47 -13.40 -28.24
CA PRO A 339 -20.33 -12.58 -28.69
C PRO A 339 -20.61 -11.09 -28.97
N PRO A 340 -21.77 -10.67 -29.51
CA PRO A 340 -22.11 -9.26 -29.70
C PRO A 340 -22.22 -8.43 -28.41
N PHE A 341 -22.20 -9.07 -27.23
CA PHE A 341 -22.18 -8.40 -25.94
C PHE A 341 -20.89 -7.58 -25.72
N VAL A 342 -19.77 -8.02 -26.30
CA VAL A 342 -18.48 -7.34 -26.20
C VAL A 342 -18.50 -6.04 -27.01
N GLY A 343 -18.10 -4.94 -26.37
CA GLY A 343 -18.19 -3.59 -26.92
C GLY A 343 -19.59 -2.97 -26.82
N SER A 344 -20.57 -3.68 -26.27
CA SER A 344 -21.92 -3.14 -26.04
C SER A 344 -21.95 -2.17 -24.85
N ARG A 345 -23.07 -1.48 -24.68
CA ARG A 345 -23.39 -0.63 -23.52
C ARG A 345 -24.44 -1.27 -22.61
N GLN A 346 -24.51 -2.59 -22.60
CA GLN A 346 -25.49 -3.31 -21.79
C GLN A 346 -25.04 -3.37 -20.33
N TRP A 347 -25.99 -3.15 -19.42
CA TRP A 347 -25.79 -3.30 -17.98
C TRP A 347 -25.64 -4.77 -17.60
N ILE A 348 -25.01 -5.02 -16.45
CA ILE A 348 -24.84 -6.35 -15.84
C ILE A 348 -25.37 -6.32 -14.40
N GLY A 349 -25.72 -7.48 -13.85
CA GLY A 349 -26.19 -7.62 -12.48
C GLY A 349 -25.21 -8.35 -11.56
N SER A 350 -25.67 -8.66 -10.36
CA SER A 350 -24.87 -9.31 -9.31
C SER A 350 -24.44 -10.73 -9.68
N ILE A 351 -25.20 -11.42 -10.54
CA ILE A 351 -24.88 -12.78 -11.02
C ILE A 351 -23.71 -12.71 -12.01
N GLU A 352 -23.77 -11.80 -12.99
CA GLU A 352 -22.66 -11.57 -13.91
C GLU A 352 -21.40 -11.09 -13.19
N VAL A 353 -21.53 -10.21 -12.19
CA VAL A 353 -20.41 -9.80 -11.33
C VAL A 353 -19.75 -11.00 -10.64
N GLN A 354 -20.54 -11.92 -10.08
CA GLN A 354 -20.02 -13.17 -9.50
C GLN A 354 -19.31 -14.03 -10.55
N ALA A 355 -19.89 -14.20 -11.74
CA ALA A 355 -19.30 -15.00 -12.81
C ALA A 355 -17.94 -14.44 -13.25
N VAL A 356 -17.83 -13.11 -13.39
CA VAL A 356 -16.58 -12.44 -13.78
C VAL A 356 -15.52 -12.52 -12.68
N LEU A 357 -15.89 -12.34 -11.41
CA LEU A 357 -14.96 -12.53 -10.28
C LEU A 357 -14.38 -13.95 -10.27
N ASN A 358 -15.22 -14.96 -10.51
CA ASN A 358 -14.77 -16.33 -10.58
C ASN A 358 -13.86 -16.56 -11.80
N GLN A 359 -14.26 -16.09 -12.98
CA GLN A 359 -13.52 -16.30 -14.22
C GLN A 359 -12.15 -15.61 -14.23
N LEU A 360 -12.09 -14.35 -13.79
CA LEU A 360 -10.87 -13.54 -13.90
C LEU A 360 -9.93 -13.66 -12.70
N LEU A 361 -10.46 -13.98 -11.52
CA LEU A 361 -9.70 -13.96 -10.26
C LEU A 361 -9.75 -15.30 -9.51
N GLY A 362 -10.56 -16.27 -9.94
CA GLY A 362 -10.81 -17.49 -9.16
C GLY A 362 -11.54 -17.23 -7.84
N VAL A 363 -12.23 -16.09 -7.73
CA VAL A 363 -12.93 -15.68 -6.51
C VAL A 363 -14.37 -16.20 -6.52
N THR A 364 -14.71 -17.03 -5.53
CA THR A 364 -16.10 -17.43 -5.29
C THR A 364 -16.84 -16.32 -4.55
N SER A 365 -18.12 -16.14 -4.88
CA SER A 365 -19.02 -15.21 -4.18
C SER A 365 -20.27 -15.89 -3.67
N LYS A 366 -20.90 -15.34 -2.63
CA LYS A 366 -22.25 -15.69 -2.20
C LYS A 366 -23.24 -14.65 -2.75
N ILE A 367 -24.38 -15.08 -3.27
CA ILE A 367 -25.48 -14.18 -3.61
C ILE A 367 -26.50 -14.16 -2.48
N LEU A 368 -26.80 -12.97 -1.97
CA LEU A 368 -27.90 -12.75 -1.04
C LEU A 368 -29.07 -12.10 -1.80
N PHE A 369 -30.17 -12.84 -1.91
CA PHE A 369 -31.39 -12.37 -2.56
C PHE A 369 -32.30 -11.69 -1.53
N VAL A 370 -32.82 -10.52 -1.91
CA VAL A 370 -33.76 -9.73 -1.10
C VAL A 370 -34.93 -9.35 -1.98
N SER A 371 -36.14 -9.77 -1.59
CA SER A 371 -37.32 -9.64 -2.45
C SER A 371 -37.81 -8.20 -2.56
N ARG A 372 -37.59 -7.38 -1.52
CA ARG A 372 -38.03 -5.98 -1.43
C ARG A 372 -37.01 -5.13 -0.69
N GLY A 373 -36.76 -3.90 -1.13
CA GLY A 373 -35.82 -2.99 -0.45
C GLY A 373 -36.16 -2.73 1.02
N SER A 374 -37.44 -2.82 1.40
CA SER A 374 -37.87 -2.72 2.79
C SER A 374 -37.32 -3.81 3.70
N GLU A 375 -36.89 -4.94 3.12
CA GLU A 375 -36.34 -6.08 3.85
C GLU A 375 -34.81 -5.97 4.02
N LEU A 376 -34.13 -5.02 3.37
CA LEU A 376 -32.67 -4.87 3.48
C LEU A 376 -32.22 -4.61 4.91
N ALA A 377 -33.02 -3.88 5.69
CA ALA A 377 -32.71 -3.62 7.09
C ALA A 377 -32.64 -4.92 7.93
N SER A 378 -33.42 -5.95 7.55
CA SER A 378 -33.40 -7.26 8.22
C SER A 378 -32.12 -8.06 7.98
N LYS A 379 -31.28 -7.66 7.01
CA LYS A 379 -30.03 -8.33 6.63
C LYS A 379 -28.80 -7.83 7.39
N GLY A 380 -29.01 -7.00 8.41
CA GLY A 380 -27.92 -6.41 9.21
C GLY A 380 -26.96 -7.45 9.78
N ARG A 381 -27.49 -8.58 10.29
CA ARG A 381 -26.66 -9.67 10.82
C ARG A 381 -25.78 -10.30 9.74
N GLU A 382 -26.36 -10.67 8.60
CA GLU A 382 -25.62 -11.29 7.50
C GLU A 382 -24.51 -10.37 6.97
N LEU A 383 -24.81 -9.07 6.83
CA LEU A 383 -23.84 -8.07 6.38
C LEU A 383 -22.74 -7.83 7.42
N ALA A 384 -23.09 -7.69 8.69
CA ALA A 384 -22.13 -7.55 9.78
C ALA A 384 -21.16 -8.74 9.82
N ASN A 385 -21.70 -9.97 9.72
CA ASN A 385 -20.89 -11.18 9.71
C ASN A 385 -19.97 -11.27 8.48
N HIS A 386 -20.44 -10.82 7.30
CA HIS A 386 -19.60 -10.74 6.10
C HIS A 386 -18.42 -9.80 6.29
N PHE A 387 -18.65 -8.57 6.75
CA PHE A 387 -17.57 -7.61 6.95
C PHE A 387 -16.62 -8.04 8.08
N ASP A 388 -17.10 -8.76 9.08
CA ASP A 388 -16.24 -9.27 10.14
C ASP A 388 -15.38 -10.47 9.68
N THR A 389 -15.94 -11.40 8.93
CA THR A 389 -15.21 -12.62 8.54
C THR A 389 -14.43 -12.48 7.23
N MET A 390 -15.03 -11.84 6.22
CA MET A 390 -14.46 -11.67 4.88
C MET A 390 -13.89 -10.27 4.68
N GLY A 391 -14.64 -9.24 5.10
CA GLY A 391 -14.20 -7.85 5.00
C GLY A 391 -14.08 -7.30 3.57
N THR A 392 -14.65 -7.96 2.57
CA THR A 392 -14.61 -7.49 1.17
C THR A 392 -15.73 -6.47 0.88
N PRO A 393 -15.57 -5.56 -0.10
CA PRO A 393 -16.68 -4.77 -0.62
C PRO A 393 -17.78 -5.65 -1.20
N ILE A 394 -19.04 -5.20 -1.12
CA ILE A 394 -20.22 -5.92 -1.62
C ILE A 394 -20.84 -5.10 -2.75
N MET A 395 -21.08 -5.71 -3.90
CA MET A 395 -21.90 -5.10 -4.96
C MET A 395 -23.37 -5.40 -4.67
N ILE A 396 -24.23 -4.38 -4.74
CA ILE A 396 -25.69 -4.53 -4.67
C ILE A 396 -26.32 -4.02 -5.96
N GLY A 397 -27.14 -4.86 -6.59
CA GLY A 397 -27.90 -4.52 -7.79
C GLY A 397 -29.41 -4.53 -7.50
N GLY A 398 -30.12 -3.49 -7.94
CA GLY A 398 -31.58 -3.40 -7.89
C GLY A 398 -32.11 -2.80 -9.19
N GLY A 399 -32.74 -3.64 -10.02
CA GLY A 399 -33.08 -3.25 -11.39
C GLY A 399 -31.84 -2.90 -12.22
N VAL A 400 -31.82 -1.69 -12.79
CA VAL A 400 -30.71 -1.19 -13.63
C VAL A 400 -29.65 -0.40 -12.86
N LEU A 401 -29.82 -0.24 -11.54
CA LEU A 401 -28.90 0.51 -10.69
C LEU A 401 -28.05 -0.43 -9.85
N ALA A 402 -26.78 -0.06 -9.65
CA ALA A 402 -25.87 -0.78 -8.77
C ALA A 402 -25.10 0.19 -7.88
N HIS A 403 -24.80 -0.25 -6.67
CA HIS A 403 -23.96 0.46 -5.70
C HIS A 403 -22.96 -0.51 -5.06
N THR A 404 -21.97 0.04 -4.37
CA THR A 404 -21.04 -0.75 -3.55
C THR A 404 -21.30 -0.48 -2.07
N ILE A 405 -21.61 -1.51 -1.29
CA ILE A 405 -21.71 -1.44 0.17
C ILE A 405 -20.33 -1.74 0.75
N LEU A 406 -19.80 -0.83 1.55
CA LEU A 406 -18.49 -0.93 2.20
C LEU A 406 -18.59 -1.23 3.70
N GLY A 407 -19.80 -1.23 4.26
CA GLY A 407 -20.00 -1.51 5.68
C GLY A 407 -21.44 -1.28 6.14
N VAL A 408 -21.69 -1.69 7.38
CA VAL A 408 -22.92 -1.44 8.11
C VAL A 408 -22.62 -0.93 9.51
N ALA A 409 -23.40 0.03 9.97
CA ALA A 409 -23.51 0.40 11.37
C ALA A 409 -24.81 -0.20 11.87
N TRP A 410 -24.74 -1.18 12.74
CA TRP A 410 -25.89 -2.00 13.10
C TRP A 410 -26.00 -2.19 14.61
N SER A 411 -27.15 -1.84 15.16
CA SER A 411 -27.51 -2.11 16.55
C SER A 411 -28.28 -3.42 16.62
N GLU A 412 -27.68 -4.41 17.25
CA GLU A 412 -28.32 -5.71 17.51
C GLU A 412 -29.53 -5.58 18.45
N ILE A 413 -29.54 -4.56 19.32
CA ILE A 413 -30.58 -4.32 20.32
C ILE A 413 -31.82 -3.69 19.67
N SER A 414 -31.64 -2.57 18.95
CA SER A 414 -32.77 -1.81 18.38
C SER A 414 -33.14 -2.25 16.96
N GLY A 415 -32.27 -3.01 16.29
CA GLY A 415 -32.40 -3.34 14.86
C GLY A 415 -32.09 -2.17 13.92
N GLN A 416 -31.77 -0.98 14.45
CA GLN A 416 -31.42 0.17 13.61
C GLN A 416 -30.13 -0.11 12.82
N ILE A 417 -30.15 0.30 11.56
CA ILE A 417 -29.07 0.06 10.62
C ILE A 417 -28.84 1.25 9.71
N ARG A 418 -27.56 1.50 9.39
CA ARG A 418 -27.14 2.33 8.27
C ARG A 418 -26.15 1.59 7.39
N PHE A 419 -26.19 1.89 6.11
CA PHE A 419 -25.33 1.31 5.08
C PHE A 419 -24.28 2.34 4.66
N LEU A 420 -23.03 1.94 4.63
CA LEU A 420 -21.96 2.75 4.07
C LEU A 420 -21.90 2.47 2.57
N ILE A 421 -22.32 3.44 1.76
CA ILE A 421 -22.44 3.31 0.31
C ILE A 421 -21.31 4.06 -0.37
N LEU A 422 -20.75 3.42 -1.39
CA LEU A 422 -19.90 4.02 -2.41
C LEU A 422 -20.63 3.94 -3.75
N ASP A 423 -20.97 5.12 -4.27
CA ASP A 423 -21.86 5.29 -5.40
C ASP A 423 -21.05 5.37 -6.71
N PRO A 424 -21.14 4.39 -7.62
CA PRO A 424 -20.38 4.39 -8.86
C PRO A 424 -20.85 5.44 -9.88
N HIS A 425 -21.98 6.12 -9.65
CA HIS A 425 -22.57 7.06 -10.62
C HIS A 425 -21.92 8.45 -10.61
N TYR A 426 -20.94 8.70 -9.73
CA TYR A 426 -20.21 9.96 -9.71
C TYR A 426 -19.46 10.18 -11.03
N THR A 427 -19.57 11.38 -11.59
CA THR A 427 -19.02 11.75 -12.91
C THR A 427 -17.96 12.85 -12.87
N GLY A 428 -17.69 13.40 -11.68
CA GLY A 428 -16.71 14.47 -11.52
C GLY A 428 -15.27 13.94 -11.43
N GLY A 429 -14.31 14.85 -11.21
CA GLY A 429 -12.92 14.48 -10.94
C GLY A 429 -12.69 13.92 -9.54
N GLU A 430 -11.47 13.46 -9.27
CA GLU A 430 -11.02 12.84 -8.01
C GLU A 430 -10.94 13.83 -6.82
N ASP A 431 -12.09 14.43 -6.47
CA ASP A 431 -12.24 15.43 -5.41
C ASP A 431 -12.90 14.81 -4.17
N LEU A 432 -12.06 14.43 -3.21
CA LEU A 432 -12.47 13.74 -1.98
C LEU A 432 -13.51 14.54 -1.17
N GLN A 433 -13.40 15.87 -1.15
CA GLN A 433 -14.33 16.72 -0.44
C GLN A 433 -15.73 16.63 -1.06
N THR A 434 -15.85 16.79 -2.38
CA THR A 434 -17.11 16.63 -3.12
C THR A 434 -17.70 15.24 -2.92
N ILE A 435 -16.87 14.19 -3.02
CA ILE A 435 -17.30 12.80 -2.88
C ILE A 435 -17.92 12.54 -1.50
N THR A 436 -17.30 13.06 -0.44
CA THR A 436 -17.76 12.85 0.94
C THR A 436 -18.91 13.80 1.32
N GLU A 437 -18.82 15.10 1.01
CA GLU A 437 -19.82 16.10 1.39
C GLU A 437 -21.13 15.97 0.59
N LYS A 438 -21.06 15.63 -0.70
CA LYS A 438 -22.26 15.35 -1.51
C LYS A 438 -22.79 13.92 -1.33
N GLY A 439 -22.10 13.11 -0.54
CA GLY A 439 -22.56 11.77 -0.14
C GLY A 439 -22.51 10.72 -1.25
N TRP A 440 -21.57 10.84 -2.19
CA TRP A 440 -21.20 9.79 -3.16
C TRP A 440 -20.47 8.63 -2.45
N CYS A 441 -19.69 8.95 -1.42
CA CYS A 441 -19.29 8.00 -0.39
C CYS A 441 -19.92 8.46 0.92
N GLY A 442 -20.80 7.66 1.53
CA GLY A 442 -21.52 8.12 2.73
C GLY A 442 -22.41 7.08 3.39
N TRP A 443 -22.76 7.34 4.65
CA TRP A 443 -23.73 6.56 5.42
C TRP A 443 -25.16 6.91 5.00
N LYS A 444 -25.96 5.92 4.64
CA LYS A 444 -27.35 6.05 4.21
C LYS A 444 -28.27 5.20 5.11
N GLY A 445 -29.48 5.67 5.36
CA GLY A 445 -30.49 4.89 6.07
C GLY A 445 -31.23 3.90 5.15
N PRO A 446 -32.13 3.07 5.71
CA PRO A 446 -32.92 2.10 4.94
C PRO A 446 -33.80 2.73 3.84
N GLU A 447 -34.17 4.00 4.01
CA GLU A 447 -34.96 4.79 3.05
C GLU A 447 -34.23 5.07 1.73
N PHE A 448 -32.91 4.85 1.67
CA PHE A 448 -32.13 4.96 0.45
C PHE A 448 -32.55 3.93 -0.61
N TRP A 449 -33.02 2.76 -0.17
CA TRP A 449 -33.44 1.69 -1.06
C TRP A 449 -34.88 1.90 -1.54
N ASP A 450 -35.17 1.53 -2.78
CA ASP A 450 -36.54 1.44 -3.26
C ASP A 450 -37.25 0.30 -2.54
N GLN A 451 -38.25 0.64 -1.74
CA GLN A 451 -38.94 -0.28 -0.85
C GLN A 451 -39.69 -1.40 -1.60
N ASN A 452 -39.94 -1.25 -2.90
CA ASN A 452 -40.67 -2.21 -3.73
C ASN A 452 -39.80 -2.97 -4.72
N ALA A 453 -38.56 -2.55 -4.94
CA ALA A 453 -37.62 -3.23 -5.83
C ALA A 453 -36.99 -4.46 -5.14
N TYR A 454 -36.68 -5.48 -5.93
CA TYR A 454 -35.83 -6.58 -5.47
C TYR A 454 -34.35 -6.18 -5.56
N TYR A 455 -33.53 -6.79 -4.71
CA TYR A 455 -32.09 -6.56 -4.66
C TYR A 455 -31.31 -7.87 -4.57
N ASN A 456 -30.22 -7.95 -5.32
CA ASN A 456 -29.26 -9.04 -5.24
C ASN A 456 -27.92 -8.48 -4.80
N LEU A 457 -27.34 -9.05 -3.74
CA LEU A 457 -26.03 -8.64 -3.24
C LEU A 457 -25.01 -9.73 -3.58
N CYS A 458 -23.94 -9.36 -4.26
CA CYS A 458 -22.78 -10.21 -4.48
C CYS A 458 -21.78 -9.98 -3.34
N LEU A 459 -21.54 -11.02 -2.54
CA LEU A 459 -20.63 -11.04 -1.39
C LEU A 459 -19.38 -11.87 -1.74
N PRO A 460 -18.29 -11.24 -2.24
CA PRO A 460 -17.05 -11.96 -2.58
C PRO A 460 -16.44 -12.66 -1.37
N GLN A 461 -15.91 -13.86 -1.55
CA GLN A 461 -15.25 -14.62 -0.47
C GLN A 461 -13.73 -14.53 -0.63
N ILE A 462 -13.00 -14.46 0.47
CA ILE A 462 -11.54 -14.47 0.43
C ILE A 462 -11.03 -15.92 0.26
N PRO A 463 -10.14 -16.19 -0.72
CA PRO A 463 -9.41 -17.45 -0.79
C PRO A 463 -8.49 -17.59 0.43
N LYS A 464 -8.33 -18.80 0.95
CA LYS A 464 -7.33 -19.07 2.01
C LYS A 464 -5.95 -19.23 1.38
N THR A 465 -5.12 -18.19 1.44
CA THR A 465 -3.77 -18.17 0.87
C THR A 465 -2.91 -17.11 1.56
N ILE A 466 -1.59 -17.21 1.42
CA ILE A 466 -0.61 -16.18 1.79
C ILE A 466 0.07 -15.51 0.59
#